data_AF-V5WL04-F1
#
_entry.id   AF-V5WL04-F1
#
_cell.length_a   1.000
_cell.length_b   1.000
_cell.length_c   1.000
_cell.angle_alpha   90.00
_cell.angle_beta   90.00
_cell.angle_gamma   90.00
#
_symmetry.space_group_name_H-M   'P 1'
#
loop_
_entity.id
_entity.type
_entity.pdbx_description
1 polymer ?
#
loop_
_entity_poly.entity_id
_entity_poly.type
_entity_poly.pdbx_seq_one_letter_code
_entity_poly.pdbx_strand_id
1 'polypeptide(L)'
;MSPDQASSGPSGLPSPNPRQKLLLLAYIRRVLRHDLGMEGTDSGDVPGHGSDSISASPFDPPAVSAVEFSGDERVLLKPFLSLRCGLFVTLKKSRELRGCIGRIVTDQPLEHSLAAVSRNAAFRDRRFPPLQAGELPECEISLSLLSPPEPAEGPEAFRVGEHGIIISLSGRSAVFLPEVAVEQGWDASHTLQRLCLKAGLPSHAWQDPRMSFQLFSSLHMSESDPDISPGAPS
;
A
#
# COMPACT_ATOMS: atom_id res chain seq x y z
N MET A 1 5.46 -41.31 -1.09
CA MET A 1 6.20 -40.02 -1.08
C MET A 1 5.14 -38.93 -1.15
N SER A 2 4.74 -38.43 0.01
CA SER A 2 3.78 -37.32 0.11
C SER A 2 4.54 -36.01 -0.11
N PRO A 3 4.12 -35.15 -1.04
CA PRO A 3 4.76 -33.85 -1.20
C PRO A 3 4.19 -32.86 -0.18
N ASP A 4 5.14 -32.15 0.46
CA ASP A 4 5.03 -30.74 0.87
C ASP A 4 3.82 -30.33 1.72
N GLN A 5 3.96 -30.50 3.04
CA GLN A 5 3.29 -29.61 3.97
C GLN A 5 4.03 -28.26 3.96
N ALA A 6 3.54 -27.34 3.12
CA ALA A 6 3.84 -25.93 3.27
C ALA A 6 3.28 -25.48 4.63
N SER A 7 4.19 -25.31 5.59
CA SER A 7 3.93 -24.74 6.90
C SER A 7 3.26 -23.38 6.73
N SER A 8 1.95 -23.37 6.93
CA SER A 8 1.12 -22.17 6.92
C SER A 8 1.29 -21.50 8.27
N GLY A 9 2.32 -20.65 8.38
CA GLY A 9 2.48 -19.76 9.53
C GLY A 9 1.40 -18.68 9.54
N PRO A 10 0.98 -18.19 10.72
CA PRO A 10 -0.12 -17.23 10.85
C PRO A 10 0.39 -15.81 10.56
N SER A 11 0.55 -15.44 9.29
CA SER A 11 0.79 -14.05 8.83
C SER A 11 1.00 -14.03 7.31
N GLY A 12 -0.08 -13.86 6.55
CA GLY A 12 -0.21 -14.24 5.13
C GLY A 12 0.48 -13.37 4.07
N LEU A 13 1.61 -12.70 4.34
CA LEU A 13 2.41 -12.00 3.32
C LEU A 13 3.82 -12.60 3.20
N PRO A 14 4.29 -12.94 1.98
CA PRO A 14 5.67 -13.37 1.79
C PRO A 14 6.64 -12.21 2.06
N SER A 15 7.77 -12.50 2.72
CA SER A 15 8.83 -11.50 2.95
C SER A 15 9.67 -11.30 1.68
N PRO A 16 9.71 -10.10 1.07
CA PRO A 16 10.49 -9.84 -0.13
C PRO A 16 11.97 -9.70 0.21
N ASN A 17 12.82 -10.27 -0.64
CA ASN A 17 14.25 -9.97 -0.63
C ASN A 17 14.51 -8.55 -1.20
N PRO A 18 15.70 -7.96 -0.99
CA PRO A 18 16.00 -6.60 -1.44
C PRO A 18 15.76 -6.36 -2.94
N ARG A 19 16.07 -7.36 -3.78
CA ARG A 19 15.86 -7.29 -5.23
C ARG A 19 14.37 -7.21 -5.57
N GLN A 20 13.52 -7.99 -4.90
CA GLN A 20 12.07 -7.96 -5.09
C GLN A 20 11.47 -6.62 -4.63
N LYS A 21 11.91 -6.08 -3.50
CA LYS A 21 11.49 -4.74 -3.04
C LYS A 21 11.83 -3.67 -4.08
N LEU A 22 13.07 -3.69 -4.59
CA LEU A 22 13.52 -2.75 -5.62
C LEU A 22 12.68 -2.84 -6.90
N LEU A 23 12.35 -4.05 -7.35
CA LEU A 23 11.54 -4.24 -8.56
C LEU A 23 10.10 -3.71 -8.39
N LEU A 24 9.48 -3.93 -7.23
CA LEU A 24 8.13 -3.39 -6.94
C LEU A 24 8.13 -1.86 -6.92
N LEU A 25 9.10 -1.24 -6.25
CA LEU A 25 9.25 0.22 -6.19
C LEU A 25 9.59 0.82 -7.55
N ALA A 26 10.51 0.19 -8.30
CA ALA A 26 10.87 0.60 -9.66
C ALA A 26 9.68 0.51 -10.62
N TYR A 27 8.82 -0.50 -10.47
CA TYR A 27 7.58 -0.60 -11.24
C TYR A 27 6.65 0.59 -10.98
N ILE A 28 6.43 0.96 -9.72
CA ILE A 28 5.63 2.14 -9.36
C ILE A 28 6.20 3.39 -10.05
N ARG A 29 7.51 3.60 -9.96
CA ARG A 29 8.18 4.74 -10.60
C ARG A 29 8.01 4.71 -12.12
N ARG A 30 8.12 3.55 -12.76
CA ARG A 30 7.92 3.36 -14.21
C ARG A 30 6.50 3.74 -14.64
N VAL A 31 5.48 3.31 -13.89
CA VAL A 31 4.08 3.69 -14.13
C VAL A 31 3.90 5.21 -14.05
N LEU A 32 4.45 5.85 -13.01
CA LEU A 32 4.32 7.30 -12.84
C LEU A 32 5.08 8.09 -13.92
N ARG A 33 6.26 7.64 -14.33
CA ARG A 33 7.03 8.27 -15.42
C ARG A 33 6.28 8.22 -16.75
N HIS A 34 5.70 7.07 -17.08
CA HIS A 34 4.89 6.89 -18.29
C HIS A 34 3.70 7.87 -18.31
N ASP A 35 2.94 7.94 -17.22
CA ASP A 35 1.76 8.81 -17.15
C ASP A 35 2.10 10.31 -17.09
N LEU A 36 3.33 10.67 -16.71
CA LEU A 36 3.87 12.03 -16.78
C LEU A 36 4.51 12.36 -18.14
N GLY A 37 4.50 11.44 -19.11
CA GLY A 37 5.11 11.64 -20.43
C GLY A 37 6.64 11.74 -20.38
N MET A 38 7.30 11.16 -19.37
CA MET A 38 8.75 11.22 -19.17
C MET A 38 9.52 10.12 -19.93
N GLU A 39 9.02 9.74 -21.11
CA GLU A 39 9.71 8.85 -22.04
C GLU A 39 10.85 9.62 -22.72
N GLY A 40 12.01 8.98 -22.89
CA GLY A 40 13.23 9.65 -23.33
C GLY A 40 13.02 10.43 -24.63
N THR A 41 13.24 11.73 -24.57
CA THR A 41 13.47 12.56 -25.75
C THR A 41 14.78 12.13 -26.40
N ASP A 42 14.70 11.38 -27.48
CA ASP A 42 15.58 11.63 -28.62
C ASP A 42 14.70 12.07 -29.78
N SER A 43 15.15 13.10 -30.49
CA SER A 43 14.50 13.80 -31.61
C SER A 43 13.18 14.53 -31.32
N GLY A 44 13.25 15.87 -31.43
CA GLY A 44 12.10 16.75 -31.33
C GLY A 44 11.14 16.60 -32.49
N ASP A 45 9.86 16.58 -32.16
CA ASP A 45 8.78 17.10 -33.00
C ASP A 45 7.59 17.42 -32.09
N VAL A 46 7.06 18.64 -32.22
CA VAL A 46 5.85 19.07 -31.53
C VAL A 46 4.68 18.99 -32.51
N PRO A 47 3.65 18.20 -32.21
CA PRO A 47 2.27 18.61 -32.49
C PRO A 47 1.41 18.38 -31.24
N GLY A 48 0.50 19.24 -30.82
CA GLY A 48 -0.57 19.91 -31.55
C GLY A 48 -1.84 19.68 -30.71
N HIS A 49 -2.56 20.76 -30.35
CA HIS A 49 -3.76 20.71 -29.51
C HIS A 49 -4.84 19.78 -30.10
N GLY A 50 -5.21 18.74 -29.36
CA GLY A 50 -6.39 17.91 -29.61
C GLY A 50 -7.26 17.85 -28.35
N SER A 51 -8.33 18.63 -28.34
CA SER A 51 -9.36 18.60 -27.31
C SER A 51 -10.30 17.43 -27.59
N ASP A 52 -10.10 16.29 -26.93
CA ASP A 52 -11.11 15.23 -26.87
C ASP A 52 -11.54 15.01 -25.42
N SER A 53 -12.74 15.51 -25.13
CA SER A 53 -13.50 15.27 -23.93
C SER A 53 -13.91 13.80 -23.85
N ILE A 54 -13.08 12.98 -23.20
CA ILE A 54 -13.49 11.63 -22.79
C ILE A 54 -14.19 11.74 -21.44
N SER A 55 -15.51 11.75 -21.50
CA SER A 55 -16.42 11.48 -20.39
C SER A 55 -16.19 10.05 -19.90
N ALA A 56 -15.24 9.87 -18.97
CA ALA A 56 -15.05 8.62 -18.25
C ALA A 56 -15.75 8.71 -16.89
N SER A 57 -16.72 7.84 -16.65
CA SER A 57 -17.39 7.68 -15.37
C SER A 57 -16.37 7.37 -14.26
N PRO A 58 -16.53 7.91 -13.03
CA PRO A 58 -15.56 7.82 -11.94
C PRO A 58 -15.36 6.41 -11.35
N PHE A 59 -16.05 5.40 -11.89
CA PHE A 59 -16.05 4.01 -11.39
C PHE A 59 -15.53 2.98 -12.40
N ASP A 60 -15.20 3.37 -13.64
CA ASP A 60 -14.56 2.42 -14.56
C ASP A 60 -13.09 2.26 -14.17
N PRO A 61 -12.61 1.02 -13.96
CA PRO A 61 -11.18 0.78 -13.85
C PRO A 61 -10.54 1.23 -15.18
N PRO A 62 -9.50 2.07 -15.18
CA PRO A 62 -8.79 2.35 -16.41
C PRO A 62 -8.29 1.03 -16.98
N ALA A 63 -8.46 0.87 -18.29
CA ALA A 63 -7.96 -0.25 -19.06
C ALA A 63 -6.53 -0.62 -18.63
N VAL A 64 -6.27 -1.93 -18.61
CA VAL A 64 -4.99 -2.62 -18.44
C VAL A 64 -3.79 -1.68 -18.60
N SER A 65 -2.96 -1.55 -17.57
CA SER A 65 -1.81 -0.63 -17.58
C SER A 65 -0.93 -0.88 -18.80
N ALA A 66 -0.70 0.15 -19.63
CA ALA A 66 0.27 0.10 -20.74
C ALA A 66 1.68 -0.30 -20.28
N VAL A 67 1.99 -0.08 -19.00
CA VAL A 67 3.23 -0.53 -18.35
C VAL A 67 3.02 -1.91 -17.73
N GLU A 68 3.56 -2.94 -18.37
CA GLU A 68 3.57 -4.30 -17.86
C GLU A 68 4.86 -4.64 -17.12
N PHE A 69 4.83 -5.69 -16.28
CA PHE A 69 6.04 -6.32 -15.75
C PHE A 69 6.76 -7.10 -16.85
N SER A 70 8.09 -7.00 -16.90
CA SER A 70 8.92 -7.79 -17.82
C SER A 70 8.86 -9.29 -17.48
N GLY A 71 9.26 -10.16 -18.42
CA GLY A 71 9.27 -11.61 -18.18
C GLY A 71 10.09 -12.01 -16.95
N ASP A 72 11.27 -11.43 -16.77
CA ASP A 72 12.14 -11.68 -15.61
C ASP A 72 11.55 -11.14 -14.31
N GLU A 73 10.95 -9.94 -14.35
CA GLU A 73 10.26 -9.35 -13.20
C GLU A 73 9.11 -10.26 -12.73
N ARG A 74 8.29 -10.75 -13.67
CA ARG A 74 7.15 -11.64 -13.36
C ARG A 74 7.59 -12.94 -12.70
N VAL A 75 8.71 -13.52 -13.14
CA VAL A 75 9.26 -14.74 -12.52
C VAL A 75 9.70 -14.47 -11.09
N LEU A 76 10.43 -13.37 -10.85
CA LEU A 76 10.96 -13.02 -9.53
C LEU A 76 9.86 -12.54 -8.56
N LEU A 77 8.84 -11.86 -9.05
CA LEU A 77 7.75 -11.30 -8.27
C LEU A 77 6.50 -12.18 -8.23
N LYS A 78 6.53 -13.38 -8.84
CA LYS A 78 5.40 -14.31 -8.88
C LYS A 78 4.70 -14.52 -7.53
N PRO A 79 5.41 -14.64 -6.38
CA PRO A 79 4.75 -14.78 -5.07
C PRO A 79 3.94 -13.57 -4.64
N PHE A 80 4.23 -12.39 -5.18
CA PHE A 80 3.61 -11.11 -4.83
C PHE A 80 2.50 -10.72 -5.80
N LEU A 81 2.72 -10.90 -7.11
CA LEU A 81 1.80 -10.42 -8.15
C LEU A 81 0.39 -11.03 -8.05
N SER A 82 0.29 -12.27 -7.57
CA SER A 82 -0.97 -12.99 -7.37
C SER A 82 -1.65 -12.70 -6.02
N LEU A 83 -0.99 -11.98 -5.10
CA LEU A 83 -1.55 -11.70 -3.78
C LEU A 83 -2.78 -10.80 -3.91
N ARG A 84 -3.84 -11.19 -3.21
CA ARG A 84 -5.04 -10.37 -3.01
C ARG A 84 -4.92 -9.72 -1.64
N CYS A 85 -4.19 -8.61 -1.59
CA CYS A 85 -3.81 -7.94 -0.36
C CYS A 85 -4.08 -6.44 -0.47
N GLY A 86 -4.42 -5.80 0.65
CA GLY A 86 -4.51 -4.35 0.69
C GLY A 86 -3.17 -3.72 0.33
N LEU A 87 -3.18 -2.52 -0.22
CA LEU A 87 -1.96 -1.80 -0.58
C LEU A 87 -2.11 -0.31 -0.41
N PHE A 88 -1.03 0.35 -0.02
CA PHE A 88 -0.90 1.80 0.06
C PHE A 88 0.37 2.22 -0.66
N VAL A 89 0.25 3.18 -1.57
CA VAL A 89 1.39 3.83 -2.19
C VAL A 89 1.52 5.22 -1.59
N THR A 90 2.71 5.52 -1.09
CA THR A 90 3.04 6.81 -0.48
C THR A 90 4.16 7.46 -1.26
N LEU A 91 3.99 8.75 -1.56
CA LEU A 91 4.99 9.61 -2.16
C LEU A 91 5.40 10.64 -1.12
N LYS A 92 6.71 10.76 -0.89
CA LYS A 92 7.28 11.81 -0.02
C LYS A 92 8.21 12.69 -0.84
N LYS A 93 8.13 14.00 -0.70
CA LYS A 93 9.08 14.96 -1.30
C LYS A 93 9.79 15.67 -0.16
N SER A 94 11.13 15.66 -0.16
CA SER A 94 11.91 16.27 0.93
C SER A 94 11.51 15.81 2.34
N ARG A 95 11.19 14.50 2.49
CA ARG A 95 10.65 13.86 3.71
C ARG A 95 9.23 14.26 4.12
N GLU A 96 8.56 15.13 3.37
CA GLU A 96 7.17 15.51 3.61
C GLU A 96 6.22 14.70 2.76
N LEU A 97 5.02 14.40 3.28
CA LEU A 97 4.00 13.66 2.55
C LEU A 97 3.53 14.47 1.32
N ARG A 98 3.68 13.90 0.12
CA ARG A 98 3.27 14.49 -1.17
C ARG A 98 2.03 13.84 -1.77
N GLY A 99 1.73 12.60 -1.37
CA GLY A 99 0.52 11.87 -1.72
C GLY A 99 0.49 10.50 -1.04
N CYS A 100 -0.67 10.06 -0.59
CA CYS A 100 -0.84 8.70 -0.07
C CYS A 100 -2.25 8.22 -0.34
N ILE A 101 -2.37 7.16 -1.13
CA ILE A 101 -3.64 6.48 -1.41
C ILE A 101 -3.43 4.98 -1.31
N GLY A 102 -4.44 4.29 -0.80
CA GLY A 102 -4.46 2.85 -0.75
C GLY A 102 -5.85 2.28 -0.56
N ARG A 103 -5.91 0.96 -0.56
CA ARG A 103 -7.11 0.16 -0.33
C ARG A 103 -6.78 -0.84 0.77
N ILE A 104 -7.59 -0.86 1.83
CA ILE A 104 -7.41 -1.79 2.96
C ILE A 104 -7.81 -3.20 2.55
N VAL A 105 -8.86 -3.32 1.74
CA VAL A 105 -9.35 -4.60 1.20
C VAL A 105 -9.46 -4.46 -0.30
N THR A 106 -8.93 -5.44 -1.02
CA THR A 106 -9.07 -5.56 -2.47
C THR A 106 -9.21 -7.04 -2.82
N ASP A 107 -10.13 -7.33 -3.73
CA ASP A 107 -10.27 -8.65 -4.34
C ASP A 107 -9.33 -8.81 -5.54
N GLN A 108 -8.78 -7.71 -6.08
CA GLN A 108 -7.87 -7.73 -7.21
C GLN A 108 -6.45 -8.17 -6.81
N PRO A 109 -5.76 -8.96 -7.67
CA PRO A 109 -4.33 -9.23 -7.54
C PRO A 109 -3.49 -7.95 -7.45
N LEU A 110 -2.35 -8.04 -6.77
CA LEU A 110 -1.39 -6.94 -6.64
C LEU A 110 -0.99 -6.39 -8.01
N GLU A 111 -0.78 -7.26 -9.00
CA GLU A 111 -0.40 -6.87 -10.36
C GLU A 111 -1.36 -5.83 -10.97
N HIS A 112 -2.67 -6.00 -10.80
CA HIS A 112 -3.67 -5.10 -11.36
C HIS A 112 -3.89 -3.87 -10.47
N SER A 113 -3.79 -4.04 -9.16
CA SER A 113 -4.10 -2.98 -8.21
C SER A 113 -2.95 -1.98 -8.05
N LEU A 114 -1.70 -2.41 -8.20
CA LEU A 114 -0.51 -1.59 -7.94
C LEU A 114 -0.41 -0.37 -8.84
N ALA A 115 -0.56 -0.54 -10.16
CA ALA A 115 -0.52 0.59 -11.09
C ALA A 115 -1.65 1.60 -10.81
N ALA A 116 -2.88 1.10 -10.59
CA ALA A 116 -4.04 1.94 -10.33
C ALA A 116 -3.90 2.74 -9.02
N VAL A 117 -3.43 2.10 -7.94
CA VAL A 117 -3.22 2.78 -6.65
C VAL A 117 -2.07 3.79 -6.74
N SER A 118 -1.00 3.46 -7.46
CA SER A 118 0.13 4.38 -7.71
C SER A 118 -0.33 5.67 -8.38
N ARG A 119 -1.12 5.56 -9.45
CA ARG A 119 -1.71 6.72 -10.14
C ARG A 119 -2.60 7.54 -9.23
N ASN A 120 -3.42 6.88 -8.43
CA ASN A 120 -4.30 7.60 -7.52
C ASN A 120 -3.49 8.35 -6.44
N ALA A 121 -2.41 7.77 -5.92
CA ALA A 121 -1.52 8.42 -4.97
C ALA A 121 -0.84 9.67 -5.55
N ALA A 122 -0.45 9.63 -6.83
CA ALA A 122 0.20 10.75 -7.52
C ALA A 122 -0.76 11.85 -7.98
N PHE A 123 -1.96 11.49 -8.46
CA PHE A 123 -2.81 12.41 -9.22
C PHE A 123 -4.19 12.66 -8.63
N ARG A 124 -4.63 11.81 -7.68
CA ARG A 124 -6.02 11.84 -7.16
C ARG A 124 -6.12 11.96 -5.64
N ASP A 125 -5.01 12.20 -4.93
CA ASP A 125 -5.05 12.55 -3.51
C ASP A 125 -5.58 13.99 -3.35
N ARG A 126 -6.82 14.13 -2.88
CA ARG A 126 -7.50 15.44 -2.76
C ARG A 126 -6.80 16.44 -1.85
N ARG A 127 -5.85 16.01 -1.02
CA ARG A 127 -5.08 16.89 -0.14
C ARG A 127 -3.97 17.63 -0.88
N PHE A 128 -3.60 17.18 -2.07
CA PHE A 128 -2.47 17.70 -2.83
C PHE A 128 -2.83 17.94 -4.31
N PRO A 129 -2.20 18.91 -4.99
CA PRO A 129 -2.34 19.03 -6.43
C PRO A 129 -1.70 17.81 -7.14
N PRO A 130 -2.15 17.45 -8.36
CA PRO A 130 -1.55 16.39 -9.15
C PRO A 130 -0.02 16.56 -9.30
N LEU A 131 0.72 15.46 -9.13
CA LEU A 131 2.18 15.42 -9.25
C LEU A 131 2.64 15.91 -10.63
N GLN A 132 3.69 16.73 -10.66
CA GLN A 132 4.30 17.21 -11.92
C GLN A 132 5.53 16.39 -12.31
N ALA A 133 5.87 16.35 -13.60
CA ALA A 133 7.00 15.60 -14.15
C ALA A 133 8.34 15.94 -13.48
N GLY A 134 8.58 17.23 -13.20
CA GLY A 134 9.80 17.70 -12.53
C GLY A 134 9.89 17.29 -11.06
N GLU A 135 8.78 16.95 -10.40
CA GLU A 135 8.76 16.57 -8.98
C GLU A 135 9.07 15.10 -8.74
N LEU A 136 8.76 14.21 -9.70
CA LEU A 136 8.91 12.76 -9.52
C LEU A 136 10.36 12.33 -9.19
N PRO A 137 11.43 12.91 -9.80
CA PRO A 137 12.80 12.59 -9.42
C PRO A 137 13.14 12.94 -7.96
N GLU A 138 12.49 13.95 -7.38
CA GLU A 138 12.68 14.39 -5.99
C GLU A 138 11.81 13.61 -4.99
N CYS A 139 10.87 12.79 -5.49
CA CYS A 139 9.99 12.00 -4.65
C CYS A 139 10.64 10.68 -4.24
N GLU A 140 10.54 10.35 -2.97
CA GLU A 140 10.73 9.01 -2.41
C GLU A 140 9.41 8.25 -2.49
N ILE A 141 9.47 7.03 -3.02
CA ILE A 141 8.32 6.15 -3.15
C ILE A 141 8.38 5.07 -2.06
N SER A 142 7.26 4.85 -1.39
CA SER A 142 7.08 3.74 -0.47
C SER A 142 5.82 2.94 -0.80
N LEU A 143 5.87 1.64 -0.57
CA LEU A 143 4.78 0.69 -0.74
C LEU A 143 4.52 -0.03 0.59
N SER A 144 3.27 -0.02 1.05
CA SER A 144 2.84 -0.83 2.18
C SER A 144 1.81 -1.86 1.68
N LEU A 145 2.09 -3.15 1.86
CA LEU A 145 1.16 -4.25 1.59
C LEU A 145 0.50 -4.69 2.89
N LEU A 146 -0.81 -4.89 2.90
CA LEU A 146 -1.60 -5.31 4.05
C LEU A 146 -2.16 -6.70 3.83
N SER A 147 -1.95 -7.62 4.76
CA SER A 147 -2.63 -8.92 4.69
C SER A 147 -4.15 -8.73 4.74
N PRO A 148 -4.94 -9.65 4.16
CA PRO A 148 -6.37 -9.67 4.40
C PRO A 148 -6.66 -9.64 5.91
N PRO A 149 -7.60 -8.80 6.40
CA PRO A 149 -7.99 -8.80 7.80
C PRO A 149 -8.67 -10.12 8.17
N GLU A 150 -8.12 -10.79 9.18
CA GLU A 150 -8.64 -12.04 9.72
C GLU A 150 -9.39 -11.78 11.02
N PRO A 151 -10.55 -12.41 11.26
CA PRO A 151 -11.28 -12.25 12.51
C PRO A 151 -10.43 -12.76 13.69
N ALA A 152 -10.44 -11.99 14.78
CA ALA A 152 -9.82 -12.39 16.04
C ALA A 152 -10.89 -12.71 17.08
N GLU A 153 -10.64 -13.73 17.91
CA GLU A 153 -11.55 -14.16 18.97
C GLU A 153 -11.74 -13.08 20.05
N GLY A 154 -10.73 -12.24 20.26
CA GLY A 154 -10.76 -11.19 21.26
C GLY A 154 -9.57 -10.23 21.18
N PRO A 155 -9.58 -9.19 22.02
CA PRO A 155 -8.51 -8.19 22.07
C PRO A 155 -7.14 -8.76 22.48
N GLU A 156 -7.09 -9.91 23.16
CA GLU A 156 -5.87 -10.59 23.58
C GLU A 156 -5.01 -11.13 22.42
N ALA A 157 -5.60 -11.33 21.24
CA ALA A 157 -4.87 -11.72 20.04
C ALA A 157 -4.08 -10.54 19.44
N PHE A 158 -4.39 -9.30 19.82
CA PHE A 158 -3.72 -8.11 19.33
C PHE A 158 -2.30 -7.99 19.91
N ARG A 159 -1.29 -7.89 19.03
CA ARG A 159 0.09 -7.62 19.41
C ARG A 159 0.55 -6.30 18.82
N VAL A 160 0.97 -5.39 19.70
CA VAL A 160 1.48 -4.07 19.32
C VAL A 160 2.74 -4.21 18.47
N GLY A 161 2.79 -3.46 17.36
CA GLY A 161 3.93 -3.46 16.43
C GLY A 161 3.95 -4.62 15.44
N GLU A 162 3.18 -5.69 15.69
CA GLU A 162 3.03 -6.81 14.76
C GLU A 162 1.73 -6.70 13.96
N HIS A 163 0.64 -6.38 14.66
CA HIS A 163 -0.70 -6.38 14.08
C HIS A 163 -1.23 -4.96 13.88
N GLY A 164 -1.89 -4.77 12.75
CA GLY A 164 -2.89 -3.75 12.52
C GLY A 164 -4.23 -4.30 13.01
N ILE A 165 -5.12 -3.40 13.43
CA ILE A 165 -6.36 -3.79 14.08
C ILE A 165 -7.53 -2.99 13.53
N ILE A 166 -8.60 -3.68 13.19
CA ILE A 166 -9.91 -3.14 12.83
C ILE A 166 -10.87 -3.54 13.94
N ILE A 167 -11.60 -2.57 14.48
CA ILE A 167 -12.73 -2.84 15.37
C ILE A 167 -14.02 -2.44 14.68
N SER A 168 -15.11 -3.14 15.03
CA SER A 168 -16.45 -2.76 14.63
C SER A 168 -17.46 -3.08 15.71
N LEU A 169 -18.33 -2.12 16.02
CA LEU A 169 -19.45 -2.27 16.95
C LEU A 169 -20.59 -1.36 16.52
N SER A 170 -21.80 -1.92 16.41
CA SER A 170 -23.03 -1.16 16.11
C SER A 170 -22.93 -0.28 14.86
N GLY A 171 -22.32 -0.79 13.78
CA GLY A 171 -22.17 -0.08 12.51
C GLY A 171 -21.07 1.01 12.50
N ARG A 172 -20.31 1.14 13.58
CA ARG A 172 -19.15 2.03 13.67
C ARG A 172 -17.87 1.20 13.60
N SER A 173 -16.89 1.66 12.84
CA SER A 173 -15.60 0.99 12.72
C SER A 173 -14.43 1.96 12.70
N ALA A 174 -13.26 1.47 13.09
CA ALA A 174 -12.00 2.18 12.96
C ALA A 174 -10.85 1.20 12.74
N VAL A 175 -9.78 1.71 12.15
CA VAL A 175 -8.56 0.96 11.83
C VAL A 175 -7.31 1.71 12.31
N PHE A 176 -6.34 0.97 12.84
CA PHE A 176 -4.96 1.41 13.00
C PHE A 176 -4.01 0.44 12.30
N LEU A 177 -2.97 1.01 11.68
CA LEU A 177 -1.85 0.25 11.13
C LEU A 177 -0.92 -0.22 12.27
N PRO A 178 -0.11 -1.28 12.07
CA PRO A 178 0.78 -1.79 13.11
C PRO A 178 1.75 -0.74 13.68
N GLU A 179 2.22 0.17 12.83
CA GLU A 179 3.18 1.23 13.17
C GLU A 179 2.61 2.29 14.12
N VAL A 180 1.30 2.57 14.08
CA VAL A 180 0.68 3.68 14.83
C VAL A 180 0.85 3.50 16.34
N ALA A 181 0.65 2.30 16.85
CA ALA A 181 0.78 2.03 18.28
C ALA A 181 2.24 2.18 18.75
N VAL A 182 3.19 1.77 17.92
CA VAL A 182 4.63 1.86 18.22
C VAL A 182 5.10 3.31 18.20
N GLU A 183 4.74 4.08 17.17
CA GLU A 183 5.11 5.49 17.03
C GLU A 183 4.61 6.35 18.20
N GLN A 184 3.43 6.01 18.72
CA GLN A 184 2.82 6.74 19.84
C GLN A 184 3.25 6.20 21.22
N GLY A 185 3.98 5.09 21.27
CA GLY A 185 4.34 4.42 22.52
C GLY A 185 3.13 3.88 23.28
N TRP A 186 2.06 3.48 22.58
CA TRP A 186 0.85 2.94 23.19
C TRP A 186 0.95 1.43 23.41
N ASP A 187 0.46 0.98 24.56
CA ASP A 187 0.23 -0.44 24.80
C ASP A 187 -1.06 -0.93 24.10
N ALA A 188 -1.32 -2.24 24.18
CA ALA A 188 -2.48 -2.86 23.54
C ALA A 188 -3.81 -2.24 24.00
N SER A 189 -3.99 -2.08 25.31
CA SER A 189 -5.21 -1.53 25.90
C SER A 189 -5.42 -0.07 25.51
N HIS A 190 -4.37 0.75 25.53
CA HIS A 190 -4.42 2.15 25.14
C HIS A 190 -4.74 2.28 23.65
N THR A 191 -4.15 1.43 22.81
CA THR A 191 -4.43 1.39 21.38
C THR A 191 -5.91 1.09 21.12
N LEU A 192 -6.48 0.09 21.78
CA LEU A 192 -7.91 -0.26 21.67
C LEU A 192 -8.83 0.87 22.13
N GLN A 193 -8.48 1.57 23.21
CA GLN A 193 -9.24 2.74 23.68
C GLN A 193 -9.23 3.86 22.65
N ARG A 194 -8.06 4.18 22.08
CA ARG A 194 -7.91 5.21 21.03
C ARG A 194 -8.66 4.82 19.76
N LEU A 195 -8.66 3.55 19.42
CA LEU A 195 -9.38 3.00 18.28
C LEU A 195 -10.90 3.15 18.48
N CYS A 196 -11.42 2.87 19.68
CA CYS A 196 -12.82 3.12 20.02
C CYS A 196 -13.18 4.59 19.86
N LEU A 197 -12.37 5.50 20.40
CA LEU A 197 -12.59 6.94 20.27
C LEU A 197 -12.58 7.38 18.79
N LYS A 198 -11.68 6.81 17.98
CA LYS A 198 -11.62 7.05 16.53
C LYS A 198 -12.86 6.54 15.79
N ALA A 199 -13.45 5.44 16.24
CA ALA A 199 -14.74 4.94 15.74
C ALA A 199 -15.95 5.76 16.26
N GLY A 200 -15.72 6.76 17.13
CA GLY A 200 -16.77 7.51 17.81
C GLY A 200 -17.52 6.68 18.85
N LEU A 201 -16.86 5.70 19.46
CA LEU A 201 -17.37 4.85 20.54
C LEU A 201 -16.76 5.28 21.90
N PRO A 202 -17.41 4.94 23.03
CA PRO A 202 -16.78 5.08 24.35
C PRO A 202 -15.43 4.35 24.41
N SER A 203 -14.45 4.90 25.13
CA SER A 203 -13.09 4.33 25.20
C SER A 203 -13.04 2.88 25.72
N HIS A 204 -14.01 2.44 26.52
CA HIS A 204 -14.12 1.09 27.05
C HIS A 204 -14.94 0.13 26.17
N ALA A 205 -15.47 0.59 25.03
CA ALA A 205 -16.36 -0.20 24.18
C ALA A 205 -15.72 -1.47 23.60
N TRP A 206 -14.39 -1.55 23.56
CA TRP A 206 -13.66 -2.76 23.16
C TRP A 206 -13.88 -3.94 24.13
N GLN A 207 -14.43 -3.72 25.32
CA GLN A 207 -14.79 -4.79 26.26
C GLN A 207 -16.21 -5.34 26.01
N ASP A 208 -16.97 -4.74 25.09
CA ASP A 208 -18.31 -5.23 24.76
C ASP A 208 -18.20 -6.59 24.04
N PRO A 209 -18.93 -7.63 24.47
CA PRO A 209 -18.88 -8.95 23.85
C PRO A 209 -19.37 -8.97 22.40
N ARG A 210 -20.04 -7.91 21.94
CA ARG A 210 -20.49 -7.75 20.55
C ARG A 210 -19.44 -7.06 19.67
N MET A 211 -18.31 -6.64 20.25
CA MET A 211 -17.20 -6.05 19.50
C MET A 211 -16.58 -7.11 18.61
N SER A 212 -16.48 -6.82 17.31
CA SER A 212 -15.71 -7.65 16.39
C SER A 212 -14.33 -7.07 16.20
N PHE A 213 -13.31 -7.94 16.24
CA PHE A 213 -11.93 -7.60 15.98
C PHE A 213 -11.46 -8.28 14.70
N GLN A 214 -10.72 -7.54 13.87
CA GLN A 214 -9.97 -8.13 12.77
C GLN A 214 -8.52 -7.67 12.85
N LEU A 215 -7.60 -8.61 12.64
CA LEU A 215 -6.17 -8.38 12.68
C LEU A 215 -5.58 -8.57 11.29
N PHE A 216 -4.58 -7.77 10.97
CA PHE A 216 -3.80 -7.91 9.73
C PHE A 216 -2.35 -7.53 9.99
N SER A 217 -1.43 -8.01 9.17
CA SER A 217 -0.04 -7.54 9.18
C SER A 217 0.18 -6.55 8.04
N SER A 218 1.19 -5.69 8.19
CA SER A 218 1.65 -4.82 7.10
C SER A 218 3.12 -5.05 6.81
N LEU A 219 3.45 -5.14 5.54
CA LEU A 219 4.81 -5.13 5.04
C LEU A 219 5.09 -3.79 4.37
N HIS A 220 5.94 -2.97 5.00
CA HIS A 220 6.40 -1.70 4.45
C HIS A 220 7.73 -1.86 3.71
N MET A 221 7.88 -1.14 2.60
CA MET A 221 9.14 -0.99 1.87
C MET A 221 9.25 0.42 1.29
N SER A 222 10.43 1.04 1.36
CA SER A 222 10.70 2.39 0.86
C SER A 222 12.01 2.47 0.08
N GLU A 223 12.09 3.35 -0.92
CA GLU A 223 13.33 3.59 -1.67
C GLU A 223 14.50 4.07 -0.78
N SER A 224 14.21 4.66 0.37
CA SER A 224 15.22 5.06 1.37
C SER A 224 15.67 3.94 2.31
N ASP A 225 15.10 2.73 2.19
CA ASP A 225 15.50 1.61 3.06
C ASP A 225 16.98 1.24 2.81
N PRO A 226 17.77 1.01 3.88
CA PRO A 226 19.22 0.79 3.76
C PRO A 226 19.60 -0.48 3.00
N ASP A 227 18.71 -1.48 2.94
CA ASP A 227 18.88 -2.70 2.16
C ASP A 227 18.54 -2.53 0.67
N ILE A 228 17.91 -1.41 0.29
CA ILE A 228 17.50 -1.09 -1.10
C ILE A 228 18.39 0.00 -1.70
N SER A 229 18.93 0.90 -0.88
CA SER A 229 19.74 2.03 -1.34
C SER A 229 21.08 1.58 -1.94
N PRO A 230 21.41 1.99 -3.18
CA PRO A 230 22.71 1.73 -3.79
C PRO A 230 23.77 2.64 -3.17
N GLY A 231 24.21 2.36 -1.94
CA GLY A 231 25.24 3.19 -1.31
C GLY A 231 25.44 3.08 0.20
N ALA A 232 25.12 1.95 0.85
CA ALA A 232 25.62 1.73 2.21
C ALA A 232 27.13 1.42 2.14
N PRO A 233 28.01 2.21 2.79
CA PRO A 233 29.43 1.86 2.88
C PRO A 233 29.57 0.60 3.74
N SER A 234 30.11 -0.45 3.14
CA SER A 234 30.65 -1.63 3.84
C SER A 234 31.86 -1.28 4.69
#